data_AF-A0A6J8E9B3-F1
#
_entry.id   AF-A0A6J8E9B3-F1
#
_cell.length_a   1.000
_cell.length_b   1.000
_cell.length_c   1.000
_cell.angle_alpha   90.00
_cell.angle_beta   90.00
_cell.angle_gamma   90.00
#
_symmetry.space_group_name_H-M   'P 1'
#
loop_
_entity.id
_entity.type
_entity.pdbx_description
1 polymer ?
#
loop_
_entity_poly.entity_id
_entity_poly.type
_entity_poly.pdbx_seq_one_letter_code
_entity_poly.pdbx_strand_id
1 'polypeptide(L)'
;MLTVNFQSIKSKQGLIKNLVESTKPDIVLGTETWIDSYVKDNQIFPPNYNIYRNDRNMKGGGVLIAINNDQLSTPVPELQTNFEIVWAKISLAAGNSRFEVDFIIEALGIVLEENTFYFDWEMYMQIKGSAMGNKVASSYANLVKGFLEKQMYEKVAEIFDPDFQNYEENNWKRYLDDCIIFWTRSKEDLIKFRDLLNTLYKIHNGDKRN
;
A
#
# COMPACT_ATOMS: atom_id res chain seq x y z
N MET A 1 3.66 -15.71 4.70
CA MET A 1 4.05 -14.28 4.63
C MET A 1 4.58 -13.84 5.98
N LEU A 2 5.74 -13.20 6.02
CA LEU A 2 6.42 -12.71 7.22
C LEU A 2 6.51 -11.17 7.15
N THR A 3 6.04 -10.47 8.18
CA THR A 3 6.15 -9.00 8.29
C THR A 3 7.19 -8.63 9.34
N VAL A 4 8.16 -7.78 8.99
CA VAL A 4 9.28 -7.40 9.85
C VAL A 4 9.52 -5.90 9.80
N ASN A 5 9.58 -5.27 10.96
CA ASN A 5 10.16 -3.94 11.11
C ASN A 5 11.63 -4.12 11.52
N PHE A 6 12.57 -3.72 10.67
CA PHE A 6 13.99 -4.02 10.89
C PHE A 6 14.64 -3.05 11.86
N GLN A 7 14.27 -1.77 11.88
CA GLN A 7 14.99 -0.72 12.61
C GLN A 7 16.51 -0.85 12.40
N SER A 8 16.96 -0.80 11.14
CA SER A 8 18.29 -1.18 10.64
C SER A 8 18.49 -2.66 10.37
N ILE A 9 18.50 -2.98 9.07
CA ILE A 9 18.82 -4.32 8.58
C ILE A 9 20.31 -4.66 8.74
N LYS A 10 21.20 -3.66 8.58
CA LYS A 10 22.67 -3.84 8.59
C LYS A 10 23.16 -4.46 9.91
N SER A 11 22.58 -4.05 11.04
CA SER A 11 22.94 -4.56 12.36
C SER A 11 22.33 -5.92 12.71
N LYS A 12 21.37 -6.42 11.92
CA LYS A 12 20.54 -7.59 12.25
C LYS A 12 20.59 -8.70 11.20
N GLN A 13 21.52 -8.65 10.25
CA GLN A 13 21.62 -9.62 9.13
C GLN A 13 21.61 -11.09 9.59
N GLY A 14 22.33 -11.43 10.66
CA GLY A 14 22.35 -12.79 11.21
C GLY A 14 20.99 -13.25 11.75
N LEU A 15 20.28 -12.37 12.46
CA LEU A 15 18.94 -12.67 12.99
C LEU A 15 17.93 -12.85 11.87
N ILE A 16 18.01 -12.01 10.83
CA ILE A 16 17.12 -12.07 9.68
C ILE A 16 17.36 -13.35 8.89
N LYS A 17 18.63 -13.69 8.66
CA LYS A 17 19.00 -14.93 7.98
C LYS A 17 18.45 -16.15 8.71
N ASN A 18 18.65 -16.23 10.03
CA ASN A 18 18.08 -17.32 10.85
C ASN A 18 16.55 -17.35 10.80
N LEU A 19 15.91 -16.18 10.84
CA LEU A 19 14.45 -16.08 10.76
C LEU A 19 13.93 -16.59 9.41
N VAL A 20 14.55 -16.18 8.31
CA VAL A 20 14.20 -16.62 6.95
C VAL A 20 14.46 -18.11 6.76
N GLU A 21 15.60 -18.63 7.22
CA GLU A 21 15.95 -20.06 7.11
C GLU A 21 15.02 -20.96 7.92
N SER A 22 14.62 -20.51 9.12
CA SER A 22 13.75 -21.26 10.02
C SER A 22 12.28 -21.24 9.56
N THR A 23 11.78 -20.11 9.08
CA THR A 23 10.37 -19.93 8.68
C THR A 23 10.09 -20.22 7.21
N LYS A 24 11.11 -20.17 6.34
CA LYS A 24 11.01 -20.34 4.88
C LYS A 24 9.81 -19.62 4.25
N PRO A 25 9.68 -18.30 4.47
CA PRO A 25 8.49 -17.56 4.05
C PRO A 25 8.46 -17.37 2.53
N ASP A 26 7.32 -17.56 1.88
CA ASP A 26 7.18 -17.25 0.44
C ASP A 26 7.34 -15.75 0.14
N ILE A 27 6.91 -14.91 1.07
CA ILE A 27 6.95 -13.44 0.97
C ILE A 27 7.38 -12.87 2.32
N VAL A 28 8.34 -11.94 2.29
CA VAL A 28 8.75 -11.11 3.43
C VAL A 28 8.45 -9.65 3.12
N LEU A 29 7.73 -8.99 4.02
CA LEU A 29 7.43 -7.57 3.97
C LEU A 29 8.24 -6.86 5.04
N GLY A 30 8.96 -5.81 4.63
CA GLY A 30 9.98 -5.15 5.43
C GLY A 30 9.78 -3.65 5.52
N THR A 31 9.91 -3.08 6.72
CA THR A 31 9.97 -1.63 6.94
C THR A 31 11.17 -1.24 7.79
N GLU A 32 11.56 0.04 7.76
CA GLU A 32 12.68 0.59 8.54
C GLU A 32 14.01 -0.13 8.23
N THR A 33 14.29 -0.35 6.93
CA THR A 33 15.49 -1.07 6.47
C THR A 33 16.78 -0.30 6.82
N TRP A 34 16.74 1.04 6.79
CA TRP A 34 17.86 1.97 7.03
C TRP A 34 19.09 1.61 6.19
N ILE A 35 18.86 1.40 4.90
CA ILE A 35 19.89 1.13 3.90
C ILE A 35 19.76 2.07 2.71
N ASP A 36 20.79 2.05 1.89
CA ASP A 36 20.98 2.86 0.70
C ASP A 36 21.25 1.96 -0.51
N SER A 37 21.30 2.58 -1.68
CA SER A 37 21.54 1.88 -2.96
C SER A 37 22.92 1.26 -3.09
N TYR A 38 23.88 1.54 -2.18
CA TYR A 38 25.19 0.89 -2.18
C TYR A 38 25.15 -0.49 -1.54
N VAL A 39 24.17 -0.77 -0.67
CA VAL A 39 23.93 -2.13 -0.16
C VAL A 39 23.36 -2.97 -1.29
N LYS A 40 23.92 -4.15 -1.56
CA LYS A 40 23.42 -5.08 -2.57
C LYS A 40 22.38 -6.03 -1.98
N ASP A 41 21.43 -6.47 -2.79
CA ASP A 41 20.34 -7.36 -2.39
C ASP A 41 20.85 -8.66 -1.75
N ASN A 42 21.93 -9.23 -2.30
CA ASN A 42 22.58 -10.44 -1.78
C ASN A 42 23.27 -10.25 -0.41
N GLN A 43 23.45 -9.01 0.06
CA GLN A 43 23.91 -8.71 1.42
C GLN A 43 22.74 -8.66 2.41
N ILE A 44 21.50 -8.63 1.92
CA ILE A 44 20.30 -8.46 2.72
C ILE A 44 19.56 -9.79 2.88
N PHE A 45 19.30 -10.49 1.77
CA PHE A 45 18.62 -11.79 1.75
C PHE A 45 19.43 -12.85 1.00
N PRO A 46 19.14 -14.14 1.25
CA PRO A 46 19.74 -15.22 0.48
C PRO A 46 19.30 -15.17 -1.00
N PRO A 47 20.07 -15.77 -1.92
CA PRO A 47 19.86 -15.62 -3.37
C PRO A 47 18.58 -16.26 -3.91
N ASN A 48 17.85 -17.02 -3.09
CA ASN A 48 16.56 -17.61 -3.46
C ASN A 48 15.38 -16.64 -3.31
N TYR A 49 15.63 -15.35 -3.13
CA TYR A 49 14.61 -14.31 -3.08
C TYR A 49 14.87 -13.22 -4.12
N ASN A 50 13.81 -12.82 -4.81
CA ASN A 50 13.74 -11.59 -5.57
C ASN A 50 13.42 -10.44 -4.61
N ILE A 51 14.27 -9.41 -4.59
CA ILE A 51 14.11 -8.25 -3.70
C ILE A 51 13.59 -7.06 -4.50
N TYR A 52 12.51 -6.47 -4.01
CA TYR A 52 11.97 -5.20 -4.44
C TYR A 52 12.09 -4.24 -3.26
N ARG A 53 12.74 -3.08 -3.42
CA ARG A 53 12.89 -2.12 -2.32
C ARG A 53 12.86 -0.68 -2.78
N ASN A 54 12.53 0.19 -1.83
CA ASN A 54 12.64 1.63 -1.95
C ASN A 54 13.43 2.14 -0.75
N ASP A 55 14.68 2.54 -1.00
CA ASP A 55 15.66 2.87 0.02
C ASP A 55 15.62 4.36 0.39
N ARG A 56 15.90 4.66 1.66
CA ARG A 56 16.10 6.03 2.12
C ARG A 56 17.54 6.24 2.58
N ASN A 57 18.18 7.23 1.98
CA ASN A 57 19.58 7.60 2.25
C ASN A 57 19.73 8.37 3.59
N MET A 58 19.12 7.89 4.68
CA MET A 58 19.03 8.55 5.99
C MET A 58 18.98 7.53 7.17
N LYS A 59 19.15 8.01 8.41
CA LYS A 59 19.01 7.24 9.67
C LYS A 59 17.54 6.89 9.99
N GLY A 60 16.80 6.31 9.05
CA GLY A 60 15.36 6.08 9.17
C GLY A 60 14.67 5.72 7.85
N GLY A 61 13.64 4.89 7.91
CA GLY A 61 12.81 4.50 6.76
C GLY A 61 13.43 3.45 5.83
N GLY A 62 12.82 3.33 4.66
CA GLY A 62 13.09 2.31 3.67
C GLY A 62 12.17 1.10 3.82
N VAL A 63 11.67 0.60 2.70
CA VAL A 63 10.74 -0.52 2.61
C VAL A 63 11.27 -1.58 1.66
N LEU A 64 10.98 -2.85 1.94
CA LEU A 64 11.23 -3.94 0.99
C LEU A 64 10.12 -4.99 0.94
N ILE A 65 10.03 -5.65 -0.19
CA ILE A 65 9.31 -6.90 -0.42
C ILE A 65 10.35 -7.91 -0.93
N ALA A 66 10.55 -9.01 -0.22
CA ALA A 66 11.33 -10.15 -0.71
C ALA A 66 10.38 -11.30 -1.05
N ILE A 67 10.49 -11.86 -2.25
CA ILE A 67 9.61 -12.92 -2.75
C ILE A 67 10.48 -14.12 -3.12
N ASN A 68 10.16 -15.29 -2.58
CA ASN A 68 10.86 -16.53 -2.92
C ASN A 68 10.78 -16.76 -4.45
N ASN A 69 11.90 -17.14 -5.06
CA ASN A 69 12.03 -17.39 -6.49
C ASN A 69 11.13 -18.52 -7.02
N ASP A 70 10.57 -19.35 -6.14
CA ASP A 70 9.52 -20.32 -6.48
C ASP A 70 8.24 -19.62 -7.00
N GLN A 71 8.07 -18.34 -6.68
CA GLN A 71 6.98 -17.49 -7.19
C GLN A 71 7.50 -16.59 -8.31
N LEU A 72 6.85 -16.65 -9.47
CA LEU A 72 7.12 -15.71 -10.56
C LEU A 72 6.67 -14.32 -10.11
N SER A 73 7.62 -13.39 -9.93
CA SER A 73 7.32 -12.02 -9.57
C SER A 73 8.01 -11.02 -10.50
N THR A 74 7.39 -9.86 -10.66
CA THR A 74 7.93 -8.76 -11.47
C THR A 74 7.74 -7.43 -10.75
N PRO A 75 8.61 -6.43 -10.97
CA PRO A 75 8.37 -5.09 -10.47
C PRO A 75 7.14 -4.48 -11.15
N VAL A 76 6.57 -3.42 -10.56
CA VAL A 76 5.45 -2.65 -11.11
C VAL A 76 5.84 -1.16 -11.21
N PRO A 77 6.69 -0.78 -12.18
CA PRO A 77 7.24 0.58 -12.27
C PRO A 77 6.16 1.66 -12.41
N GLU A 78 5.03 1.35 -13.03
CA GLU A 78 3.90 2.26 -13.22
C GLU A 78 3.19 2.66 -11.92
N LEU A 79 3.39 1.92 -10.82
CA LEU A 79 2.90 2.26 -9.49
C LEU A 79 3.99 2.83 -8.59
N GLN A 80 5.24 2.90 -9.07
CA GLN A 80 6.34 3.48 -8.33
C GLN A 80 6.11 4.98 -8.17
N THR A 81 6.24 5.47 -6.94
CA THR A 81 6.08 6.90 -6.63
C THR A 81 7.27 7.37 -5.81
N ASN A 82 7.35 8.68 -5.58
CA ASN A 82 8.35 9.27 -4.68
C ASN A 82 8.05 8.99 -3.18
N PHE A 83 6.95 8.30 -2.86
CA PHE A 83 6.61 7.88 -1.51
C PHE A 83 7.35 6.61 -1.11
N GLU A 84 7.43 6.36 0.20
CA GLU A 84 8.09 5.19 0.78
C GLU A 84 7.23 3.93 0.64
N ILE A 85 7.05 3.51 -0.62
CA ILE A 85 6.21 2.40 -1.05
C ILE A 85 6.99 1.60 -2.10
N VAL A 86 6.77 0.30 -2.14
CA VAL A 86 7.30 -0.60 -3.16
C VAL A 86 6.20 -1.56 -3.63
N TRP A 87 6.19 -1.86 -4.91
CA TRP A 87 5.20 -2.72 -5.55
C TRP A 87 5.88 -3.89 -6.24
N ALA A 88 5.29 -5.08 -6.08
CA ALA A 88 5.67 -6.28 -6.80
C ALA A 88 4.40 -7.01 -7.24
N LYS A 89 4.39 -7.46 -8.48
CA LYS A 89 3.34 -8.31 -9.04
C LYS A 89 3.77 -9.75 -8.88
N ILE A 90 2.88 -10.59 -8.38
CA ILE A 90 3.09 -12.05 -8.31
C ILE A 90 2.16 -12.69 -9.32
N SER A 91 2.73 -13.48 -10.22
CA SER A 91 2.01 -14.31 -11.16
C SER A 91 1.72 -15.65 -10.49
N LEU A 92 0.46 -15.89 -10.17
CA LEU A 92 0.02 -17.20 -9.72
C LEU A 92 0.07 -18.15 -10.92
N ALA A 93 0.92 -19.17 -10.86
CA ALA A 93 1.02 -20.15 -11.93
C ALA A 93 -0.32 -20.89 -12.06
N ALA A 94 -0.87 -20.94 -13.28
CA ALA A 94 -2.02 -21.77 -13.60
C ALA A 94 -1.68 -23.24 -13.27
N GLY A 95 -2.26 -23.77 -12.21
CA GLY A 95 -2.06 -25.15 -11.74
C GLY A 95 -1.10 -25.36 -10.57
N ASN A 96 -0.50 -24.30 -9.99
CA ASN A 96 0.34 -24.42 -8.79
C ASN A 96 0.04 -23.39 -7.70
N SER A 97 -1.04 -22.62 -7.84
CA SER A 97 -1.53 -21.78 -6.76
C SER A 97 -2.35 -22.62 -5.79
N ARG A 98 -1.98 -22.60 -4.51
CA ARG A 98 -2.76 -23.22 -3.43
C ARG A 98 -4.19 -22.67 -3.35
N PHE A 99 -4.42 -21.48 -3.91
CA PHE A 99 -5.71 -20.80 -4.01
C PHE A 99 -5.83 -20.10 -5.37
N GLU A 100 -7.03 -20.12 -5.96
CA GLU A 100 -7.35 -19.35 -7.16
C GLU A 100 -7.51 -17.86 -6.81
N VAL A 101 -7.29 -16.97 -7.79
CA VAL A 101 -7.48 -15.51 -7.59
C VAL A 101 -8.92 -15.23 -7.15
N ASP A 102 -9.89 -15.89 -7.78
CA ASP A 102 -11.30 -15.71 -7.49
C ASP A 102 -11.63 -16.10 -6.04
N PHE A 103 -11.06 -17.19 -5.53
CA PHE A 103 -11.17 -17.56 -4.13
C PHE A 103 -10.66 -16.46 -3.18
N ILE A 104 -9.52 -15.82 -3.51
CA ILE A 104 -8.97 -14.73 -2.70
C ILE A 104 -9.90 -13.51 -2.74
N ILE A 105 -10.47 -13.19 -3.90
CA ILE A 105 -11.42 -12.08 -4.06
C ILE A 105 -12.69 -12.36 -3.26
N GLU A 106 -13.25 -13.56 -3.34
CA GLU A 106 -14.42 -13.98 -2.56
C GLU A 106 -14.16 -13.92 -1.06
N ALA A 107 -13.01 -14.45 -0.60
CA ALA A 107 -12.63 -14.40 0.80
C ALA A 107 -12.44 -12.95 1.30
N LEU A 108 -11.87 -12.08 0.48
CA LEU A 108 -11.78 -10.65 0.77
C LEU A 108 -13.17 -10.00 0.83
N GLY A 109 -14.08 -10.34 -0.08
CA GLY A 109 -15.47 -9.89 -0.07
C GLY A 109 -16.13 -10.23 1.26
N ILE A 110 -16.03 -11.49 1.71
CA ILE A 110 -16.56 -11.92 3.02
C ILE A 110 -15.94 -11.10 4.16
N VAL A 111 -14.61 -10.94 4.21
CA VAL A 111 -13.94 -10.19 5.29
C VAL A 111 -14.33 -8.70 5.31
N LEU A 112 -14.61 -8.12 4.14
CA LEU A 112 -14.95 -6.70 4.03
C LEU A 112 -16.45 -6.42 4.18
N GLU A 113 -17.31 -7.36 3.81
CA GLU A 113 -18.77 -7.18 3.77
C GLU A 113 -19.48 -7.84 4.96
N GLU A 114 -19.02 -9.00 5.43
CA GLU A 114 -19.66 -9.76 6.53
C GLU A 114 -19.14 -9.32 7.91
N ASN A 115 -19.13 -8.01 8.14
CA ASN A 115 -18.65 -7.41 9.38
C ASN A 115 -19.76 -7.36 10.43
N THR A 116 -19.82 -8.37 11.30
CA THR A 116 -20.76 -8.43 12.42
C THR A 116 -20.09 -8.07 13.76
N PHE A 117 -20.80 -7.36 14.62
CA PHE A 117 -20.35 -7.04 15.97
C PHE A 117 -21.47 -7.15 16.99
N TYR A 118 -21.10 -7.44 18.23
CA TYR A 118 -22.01 -7.62 19.36
C TYR A 118 -21.93 -6.44 20.31
N PHE A 119 -23.08 -5.84 20.62
CA PHE A 119 -23.18 -4.71 21.52
C PHE A 119 -24.54 -4.72 22.23
N ASP A 120 -24.57 -4.42 23.53
CA ASP A 120 -25.80 -4.39 24.34
C ASP A 120 -26.74 -5.61 24.17
N TRP A 121 -26.14 -6.80 24.12
CA TRP A 121 -26.84 -8.07 23.95
C TRP A 121 -27.47 -8.32 22.57
N GLU A 122 -27.22 -7.45 21.61
CA GLU A 122 -27.69 -7.55 20.23
C GLU A 122 -26.54 -7.72 19.23
N MET A 123 -26.84 -8.39 18.11
CA MET A 123 -25.91 -8.51 16.98
C MET A 123 -26.23 -7.49 15.90
N TYR A 124 -25.20 -6.81 15.40
CA TYR A 124 -25.30 -5.82 14.34
C TYR A 124 -24.40 -6.20 13.17
N MET A 125 -24.82 -5.85 11.96
CA MET A 125 -24.02 -5.98 10.74
C MET A 125 -23.66 -4.57 10.24
N GLN A 126 -22.37 -4.33 10.04
CA GLN A 126 -21.86 -3.09 9.50
C GLN A 126 -22.07 -3.07 7.97
N ILE A 127 -22.93 -2.17 7.51
CA ILE A 127 -23.29 -2.04 6.08
C ILE A 127 -22.40 -1.07 5.29
N LYS A 128 -21.53 -0.31 5.96
CA LYS A 128 -20.68 0.72 5.35
C LYS A 128 -19.30 0.77 5.99
N GLY A 129 -18.28 0.86 5.14
CA GLY A 129 -16.88 0.87 5.57
C GLY A 129 -16.39 -0.53 5.94
N SER A 130 -15.12 -0.62 6.36
CA SER A 130 -14.53 -1.85 6.87
C SER A 130 -14.58 -1.86 8.40
N ALA A 131 -14.74 -3.03 9.02
CA ALA A 131 -14.60 -3.15 10.46
C ALA A 131 -13.17 -2.80 10.90
N MET A 132 -13.06 -1.89 11.86
CA MET A 132 -11.78 -1.55 12.46
C MET A 132 -11.26 -2.72 13.30
N GLY A 133 -9.98 -3.07 13.14
CA GLY A 133 -9.32 -4.10 13.93
C GLY A 133 -9.13 -5.46 13.23
N ASN A 134 -9.73 -5.67 12.06
CA ASN A 134 -9.35 -6.83 11.24
C ASN A 134 -7.98 -6.60 10.58
N LYS A 135 -7.23 -7.68 10.28
CA LYS A 135 -5.85 -7.59 9.75
C LYS A 135 -5.75 -6.99 8.35
N VAL A 136 -6.87 -6.88 7.62
CA VAL A 136 -6.92 -6.46 6.22
C VAL A 136 -7.36 -5.00 6.08
N ALA A 137 -8.09 -4.45 7.06
CA ALA A 137 -8.74 -3.15 7.01
C ALA A 137 -7.74 -2.02 6.72
N SER A 138 -6.56 -2.05 7.35
CA SER A 138 -5.52 -1.05 7.13
C SER A 138 -4.93 -1.11 5.72
N SER A 139 -4.63 -2.30 5.20
CA SER A 139 -4.16 -2.51 3.84
C SER A 139 -5.20 -2.11 2.81
N TYR A 140 -6.47 -2.49 3.04
CA TYR A 140 -7.60 -2.12 2.21
C TYR A 140 -7.82 -0.61 2.17
N ALA A 141 -7.83 0.05 3.32
CA ALA A 141 -7.98 1.51 3.41
C ALA A 141 -6.85 2.24 2.67
N ASN A 142 -5.60 1.80 2.84
CA ASN A 142 -4.46 2.36 2.12
C ASN A 142 -4.57 2.17 0.60
N LEU A 143 -5.05 1.01 0.14
CA LEU A 143 -5.26 0.74 -1.28
C LEU A 143 -6.34 1.66 -1.87
N VAL A 144 -7.48 1.78 -1.18
CA VAL A 144 -8.58 2.67 -1.62
C VAL A 144 -8.12 4.12 -1.66
N LYS A 145 -7.42 4.60 -0.63
CA LYS A 145 -6.88 5.97 -0.61
C LYS A 145 -5.87 6.21 -1.72
N GLY A 146 -4.94 5.28 -1.95
CA GLY A 146 -3.98 5.37 -3.06
C GLY A 146 -4.65 5.38 -4.44
N PHE A 147 -5.72 4.61 -4.61
CA PHE A 147 -6.52 4.64 -5.84
C PHE A 147 -7.25 5.98 -6.05
N LEU A 148 -7.80 6.57 -4.98
CA LEU A 148 -8.41 7.91 -5.03
C LEU A 148 -7.37 9.00 -5.31
N GLU A 149 -6.16 8.90 -4.75
CA GLU A 149 -5.05 9.80 -5.03
C GLU A 149 -4.63 9.73 -6.49
N LYS A 150 -4.55 8.53 -7.08
CA LYS A 150 -4.26 8.39 -8.51
C LYS A 150 -5.29 9.12 -9.38
N GLN A 151 -6.57 8.92 -9.10
CA GLN A 151 -7.63 9.64 -9.82
C GLN A 151 -7.60 11.15 -9.57
N MET A 152 -7.20 11.58 -8.36
CA MET A 152 -7.00 12.99 -8.05
C MET A 152 -5.91 13.59 -8.94
N TYR A 153 -4.74 12.96 -9.04
CA TYR A 153 -3.64 13.43 -9.89
C TYR A 153 -4.07 13.57 -11.36
N GLU A 154 -4.79 12.58 -11.88
CA GLU A 154 -5.34 12.62 -13.25
C GLU A 154 -6.30 13.80 -13.44
N LYS A 155 -7.25 14.00 -12.51
CA LYS A 155 -8.20 15.12 -12.58
C LYS A 155 -7.56 16.49 -12.34
N VAL A 156 -6.51 16.57 -11.53
CA VAL A 156 -5.77 17.82 -11.32
C VAL A 156 -5.11 18.23 -12.63
N ALA A 157 -4.50 17.30 -13.36
CA ALA A 157 -3.89 17.55 -14.67
C ALA A 157 -4.91 18.02 -15.74
N GLU A 158 -6.18 17.64 -15.61
CA GLU A 158 -7.26 18.09 -16.51
C GLU A 158 -7.76 19.51 -16.22
N ILE A 159 -7.75 19.94 -14.94
CA ILE A 159 -8.40 21.18 -14.50
C ILE A 159 -7.41 22.31 -14.24
N PHE A 160 -6.21 21.99 -13.75
CA PHE A 160 -5.21 22.95 -13.31
C PHE A 160 -4.04 23.02 -14.29
N ASP A 161 -3.26 24.10 -14.19
CA ASP A 161 -2.05 24.27 -14.98
C ASP A 161 -0.93 23.27 -14.57
N PRO A 162 0.01 22.95 -15.49
CA PRO A 162 1.11 22.03 -15.20
C PRO A 162 1.98 22.44 -14.00
N ASP A 163 2.10 23.74 -13.71
CA ASP A 163 2.88 24.20 -12.56
C ASP A 163 2.20 23.81 -11.24
N PHE A 164 0.87 23.89 -11.17
CA PHE A 164 0.13 23.41 -10.00
C PHE A 164 0.13 21.89 -9.90
N GLN A 165 0.00 21.17 -11.01
CA GLN A 165 0.10 19.70 -11.01
C GLN A 165 1.43 19.25 -10.39
N ASN A 166 2.55 19.78 -10.89
CA ASN A 166 3.87 19.45 -10.36
C ASN A 166 4.03 19.89 -8.90
N TYR A 167 3.47 21.03 -8.51
CA TYR A 167 3.48 21.45 -7.11
C TYR A 167 2.71 20.48 -6.22
N GLU A 168 1.51 20.07 -6.63
CA GLU A 168 0.63 19.19 -5.88
C GLU A 168 1.25 17.79 -5.70
N GLU A 169 1.72 17.16 -6.77
CA GLU A 169 2.40 15.84 -6.72
C GLU A 169 3.59 15.82 -5.75
N ASN A 170 4.32 16.95 -5.64
CA ASN A 170 5.48 17.05 -4.77
C ASN A 170 5.15 17.43 -3.32
N ASN A 171 4.03 18.13 -3.08
CA ASN A 171 3.70 18.73 -1.78
C ASN A 171 2.47 18.14 -1.09
N TRP A 172 1.66 17.35 -1.79
CA TRP A 172 0.60 16.55 -1.18
C TRP A 172 1.23 15.44 -0.33
N LYS A 173 0.89 15.43 0.96
CA LYS A 173 1.33 14.41 1.90
C LYS A 173 0.12 13.78 2.56
N ARG A 174 0.10 12.45 2.60
CA ARG A 174 -0.93 11.67 3.29
C ARG A 174 -0.31 10.77 4.35
N TYR A 175 -0.98 10.67 5.49
CA TYR A 175 -0.75 9.67 6.51
C TYR A 175 -2.10 9.04 6.90
N LEU A 176 -2.33 7.79 6.51
CA LEU A 176 -3.62 7.10 6.64
C LEU A 176 -4.78 7.95 6.06
N ASP A 177 -5.62 8.51 6.93
CA ASP A 177 -6.78 9.34 6.57
C ASP A 177 -6.48 10.85 6.52
N ASP A 178 -5.35 11.27 7.09
CA ASP A 178 -4.96 12.68 7.17
C ASP A 178 -4.16 13.09 5.94
N CYS A 179 -4.55 14.19 5.30
CA CYS A 179 -3.84 14.79 4.18
C CYS A 179 -3.45 16.24 4.49
N ILE A 180 -2.29 16.65 3.98
CA ILE A 180 -1.81 18.03 4.08
C ILE A 180 -1.17 18.47 2.77
N ILE A 181 -1.47 19.71 2.39
CA ILE A 181 -0.80 20.45 1.34
C ILE A 181 -0.76 21.93 1.73
N PHE A 182 0.39 22.57 1.58
CA PHE A 182 0.47 24.02 1.75
C PHE A 182 -0.14 24.68 0.52
N TRP A 183 -1.26 25.37 0.71
CA TRP A 183 -1.97 25.99 -0.40
C TRP A 183 -1.31 27.30 -0.83
N THR A 184 -1.01 27.42 -2.13
CA THR A 184 -0.27 28.57 -2.71
C THR A 184 -1.08 29.36 -3.73
N ARG A 185 -2.28 28.88 -4.08
CA ARG A 185 -3.14 29.46 -5.13
C ARG A 185 -4.28 30.29 -4.53
N SER A 186 -5.13 30.82 -5.41
CA SER A 186 -6.29 31.63 -5.03
C SER A 186 -7.29 30.85 -4.17
N LYS A 187 -8.20 31.58 -3.51
CA LYS A 187 -9.30 30.96 -2.75
C LYS A 187 -10.29 30.26 -3.68
N GLU A 188 -10.48 30.81 -4.87
CA GLU A 188 -11.34 30.26 -5.91
C GLU A 188 -10.83 28.90 -6.38
N ASP A 189 -9.51 28.78 -6.58
CA ASP A 189 -8.88 27.51 -6.95
C ASP A 189 -8.92 26.50 -5.81
N LEU A 190 -8.86 26.94 -4.55
CA LEU A 190 -9.05 26.05 -3.40
C LEU A 190 -10.47 25.46 -3.38
N ILE A 191 -11.48 26.27 -3.71
CA ILE A 191 -12.87 25.80 -3.82
C ILE A 191 -12.97 24.78 -4.95
N LYS A 192 -12.39 25.06 -6.13
CA LYS A 192 -12.38 24.10 -7.25
C LYS A 192 -11.71 22.78 -6.86
N PHE A 193 -10.55 22.84 -6.20
CA PHE A 193 -9.80 21.66 -5.78
C PHE A 193 -10.58 20.84 -4.75
N ARG A 194 -11.17 21.48 -3.74
CA ARG A 194 -12.07 20.83 -2.77
C ARG A 194 -13.25 20.16 -3.48
N ASP A 195 -13.85 20.83 -4.45
CA ASP A 195 -15.01 20.29 -5.16
C ASP A 195 -14.62 19.10 -6.03
N LEU A 196 -13.43 19.13 -6.67
CA LEU A 196 -12.82 17.96 -7.33
C LEU A 196 -12.68 16.79 -6.35
N LEU A 197 -12.11 16.99 -5.16
CA LEU A 197 -11.97 15.93 -4.16
C LEU A 197 -13.31 15.32 -3.77
N ASN A 198 -14.35 16.16 -3.60
CA ASN A 198 -15.70 15.69 -3.30
C ASN A 198 -16.33 14.87 -4.44
N THR A 199 -15.90 15.06 -5.69
CA THR A 199 -16.37 14.22 -6.80
C THR A 199 -15.82 12.79 -6.70
N LEU A 200 -14.56 12.63 -6.28
CA LEU A 200 -13.91 11.33 -6.12
C LEU A 200 -14.62 10.46 -5.08
N TYR A 201 -15.10 11.08 -4.00
CA TYR A 201 -15.85 10.38 -2.96
C TYR A 201 -17.26 9.93 -3.39
N LYS A 202 -17.90 10.70 -4.29
CA LYS A 202 -19.27 10.39 -4.77
C LYS A 202 -19.28 9.25 -5.78
N ILE A 203 -18.25 9.12 -6.61
CA ILE A 203 -18.11 8.01 -7.58
C ILE A 203 -18.09 6.65 -6.86
N HIS A 204 -17.57 6.56 -5.64
CA HIS A 204 -17.54 5.33 -4.85
C HIS A 204 -18.86 5.03 -4.10
N ASN A 205 -19.71 6.02 -3.87
CA ASN A 205 -20.99 5.86 -3.15
C ASN A 205 -22.20 5.73 -4.11
N GLY A 206 -21.96 5.35 -5.36
CA GLY A 206 -23.01 5.07 -6.34
C GLY A 206 -23.83 3.83 -5.96
N ASP A 207 -25.12 4.06 -5.71
CA ASP A 207 -26.21 3.10 -5.92
C ASP A 207 -26.48 1.97 -4.90
N LYS A 208 -26.44 2.28 -3.60
CA LYS A 208 -27.15 1.49 -2.57
C LYS A 208 -28.01 2.36 -1.64
N ARG A 209 -28.85 3.22 -2.24
CA ARG A 209 -30.06 3.73 -1.58
C ARG A 209 -31.26 3.07 -2.24
N ASN A 210 -31.60 1.89 -1.74
CA ASN A 210 -32.96 1.35 -1.65
C ASN A 210 -32.96 0.45 -0.42
#